data_AF-A0A919U731-F1
#
_entry.id   AF-A0A919U731-F1
#
_cell.length_a   1.000
_cell.length_b   1.000
_cell.length_c   1.000
_cell.angle_alpha   90.00
_cell.angle_beta   90.00
_cell.angle_gamma   90.00
#
_symmetry.space_group_name_H-M   'P 1'
#
loop_
_entity.id
_entity.type
_entity.pdbx_description
1 polymer ?
#
loop_
_entity_poly.entity_id
_entity_poly.type
_entity_poly.pdbx_seq_one_letter_code
_entity_poly.pdbx_strand_id
1 'polypeptide(L)'
;MRRDRAALRAAAAPRRRAAAVLAALSVLAGGLLGTAGAARVGLTDAAWTDAEHVSSTLRTRTTWCDAGLYRTSGRGQLFAGAVGTGTTAGVAAVAPVRATNPGTGSSATPAGATSLGSAAYAAPLTAAALQQGAAPLGSAVTPAASATAATLNQYARAASSGVGAGASGAVTNGGAVNPAAQAAGSGLPDLATVDVRALVTPQALATGIGAGPAADLTGLRLVPGTVASSTVRDACISRPSTTRAYGVSALRLEADSTALRAAATSATSAATTIRSNLAATGPTAAAAAANVNAVYRSNQELLNLLTPGTSTGTLTMTVPDLPAAVAPLAGQTLGAGGPVQLNLATGRMTVDLAALTSATQGVNGRPPNSEVLTAAVLGSASSAVGSLLPAYRTSVLTAVSTALATGTATLVVSTPITLLGLSGEPTSVTFTGTLPQLRDQQGTVSVVVGNNNRCNALTSGSCTSVRNALTSATGTAQLRAAAANALASTVYGATTTTPSAPLATFGTAVTTATGALQPALTNLPSVLSAQVNVQPDQPGARTPGVALEAGELGVTALRVGATSTTRTAWLALGTSTAGPLAYRPAGSPG
;
A
#
# COMPACT_ATOMS: atom_id res chain seq x y z
N MET A 1 -9.39 -35.01 -58.36
CA MET A 1 -9.07 -35.05 -59.81
C MET A 1 -10.04 -36.04 -60.46
N ARG A 2 -10.86 -35.61 -61.46
CA ARG A 2 -11.87 -36.45 -62.18
C ARG A 2 -13.01 -37.02 -61.28
N ARG A 3 -14.30 -36.88 -61.62
CA ARG A 3 -15.10 -37.48 -62.72
C ARG A 3 -15.11 -39.02 -62.68
N ASP A 4 -16.21 -39.75 -62.95
CA ASP A 4 -17.65 -39.49 -63.15
C ASP A 4 -18.34 -40.87 -63.30
N ARG A 5 -19.69 -40.91 -63.40
CA ARG A 5 -20.57 -42.03 -63.85
C ARG A 5 -20.98 -43.03 -62.75
N ALA A 6 -22.25 -43.43 -62.55
CA ALA A 6 -23.43 -43.70 -63.42
C ALA A 6 -23.42 -45.09 -64.08
N ALA A 7 -24.54 -45.83 -64.23
CA ALA A 7 -25.92 -45.74 -63.73
C ALA A 7 -26.71 -47.02 -64.14
N LEU A 8 -28.06 -46.99 -64.13
CA LEU A 8 -29.01 -47.98 -64.76
C LEU A 8 -29.18 -49.29 -63.95
N ARG A 9 -30.28 -50.06 -63.99
CA ARG A 9 -31.66 -50.08 -64.59
C ARG A 9 -32.44 -51.16 -63.77
N ALA A 10 -33.76 -51.32 -63.70
CA ALA A 10 -35.02 -50.58 -63.96
C ALA A 10 -36.14 -51.41 -63.23
N ALA A 11 -37.47 -51.25 -63.31
CA ALA A 11 -38.44 -50.40 -64.02
C ALA A 11 -39.68 -50.23 -63.07
N ALA A 12 -40.94 -49.88 -63.41
CA ALA A 12 -41.67 -49.54 -64.65
C ALA A 12 -42.90 -48.66 -64.30
N ALA A 13 -43.72 -48.29 -65.30
CA ALA A 13 -45.09 -47.75 -65.16
C ALA A 13 -45.90 -48.08 -66.44
N PRO A 14 -47.24 -47.91 -66.48
CA PRO A 14 -47.75 -46.83 -67.34
C PRO A 14 -49.17 -46.23 -67.06
N ARG A 15 -49.24 -44.89 -66.94
CA ARG A 15 -50.23 -43.97 -67.60
C ARG A 15 -51.72 -44.06 -67.13
N ARG A 16 -52.63 -43.08 -67.34
CA ARG A 16 -52.72 -41.84 -68.16
C ARG A 16 -53.24 -40.65 -67.30
N ARG A 17 -52.72 -39.41 -67.40
CA ARG A 17 -53.21 -38.20 -68.16
C ARG A 17 -54.65 -37.77 -67.83
N ALA A 18 -55.04 -36.48 -67.74
CA ALA A 18 -54.41 -35.16 -67.95
C ALA A 18 -55.08 -34.13 -66.97
N ALA A 19 -54.61 -32.94 -66.57
CA ALA A 19 -53.68 -31.90 -67.05
C ALA A 19 -54.39 -30.60 -67.55
N ALA A 20 -54.03 -29.47 -66.91
CA ALA A 20 -54.11 -28.06 -67.35
C ALA A 20 -55.43 -27.24 -67.26
N VAL A 21 -55.25 -25.95 -66.90
CA VAL A 21 -55.75 -24.68 -67.54
C VAL A 21 -56.02 -23.59 -66.49
N LEU A 22 -55.77 -22.32 -66.88
CA LEU A 22 -55.89 -21.10 -66.07
C LEU A 22 -57.27 -20.41 -66.21
N ALA A 23 -57.52 -19.47 -65.29
CA ALA A 23 -58.22 -18.19 -65.47
C ALA A 23 -59.77 -18.09 -65.42
N ALA A 24 -60.20 -17.08 -64.64
CA ALA A 24 -61.19 -16.05 -64.94
C ALA A 24 -62.65 -16.44 -65.32
N LEU A 25 -63.50 -16.46 -64.29
CA LEU A 25 -64.76 -15.69 -64.23
C LEU A 25 -65.07 -15.44 -62.73
N SER A 26 -65.18 -14.23 -62.17
CA SER A 26 -65.77 -12.95 -62.59
C SER A 26 -67.26 -12.79 -62.26
N VAL A 27 -67.51 -11.98 -61.22
CA VAL A 27 -68.52 -10.90 -61.18
C VAL A 27 -69.97 -11.19 -60.69
N LEU A 28 -70.47 -10.22 -59.89
CA LEU A 28 -71.85 -9.92 -59.47
C LEU A 28 -72.58 -10.78 -58.40
N ALA A 29 -72.37 -10.38 -57.14
CA ALA A 29 -73.36 -9.75 -56.24
C ALA A 29 -74.72 -10.43 -55.94
N GLY A 30 -74.99 -10.59 -54.63
CA GLY A 30 -76.34 -10.82 -54.08
C GLY A 30 -76.32 -11.30 -52.63
N GLY A 31 -76.34 -10.40 -51.64
CA GLY A 31 -76.45 -10.78 -50.22
C GLY A 31 -75.77 -9.84 -49.23
N LEU A 32 -76.47 -8.77 -48.81
CA LEU A 32 -76.23 -8.20 -47.48
C LEU A 32 -76.98 -9.05 -46.45
N LEU A 33 -76.35 -9.31 -45.30
CA LEU A 33 -76.88 -9.52 -43.93
C LEU A 33 -75.96 -10.49 -43.15
N GLY A 34 -75.86 -10.33 -41.83
CA GLY A 34 -75.26 -11.36 -40.94
C GLY A 34 -73.87 -11.07 -40.35
N THR A 35 -73.85 -10.22 -39.32
CA THR A 35 -73.16 -10.43 -38.02
C THR A 35 -71.89 -11.31 -37.89
N ALA A 36 -70.91 -10.76 -37.16
CA ALA A 36 -70.01 -11.44 -36.22
C ALA A 36 -68.91 -12.40 -36.74
N GLY A 37 -67.72 -11.81 -36.95
CA GLY A 37 -66.46 -12.21 -36.30
C GLY A 37 -66.10 -13.69 -36.12
N ALA A 38 -65.14 -14.16 -36.91
CA ALA A 38 -64.28 -15.30 -36.61
C ALA A 38 -62.83 -14.85 -36.36
N ALA A 39 -62.61 -14.06 -35.30
CA ALA A 39 -61.25 -13.77 -34.83
C ALA A 39 -60.59 -15.07 -34.37
N ARG A 40 -59.47 -15.46 -35.00
CA ARG A 40 -58.77 -16.70 -34.66
C ARG A 40 -58.13 -16.56 -33.27
N VAL A 41 -58.77 -17.15 -32.26
CA VAL A 41 -58.19 -17.30 -30.93
C VAL A 41 -56.97 -18.22 -31.04
N GLY A 42 -55.77 -17.65 -30.86
CA GLY A 42 -54.57 -18.45 -30.65
C GLY A 42 -54.65 -19.10 -29.27
N LEU A 43 -54.68 -20.42 -29.21
CA LEU A 43 -54.58 -21.16 -27.96
C LEU A 43 -53.20 -20.90 -27.33
N THR A 44 -53.20 -20.60 -26.04
CA THR A 44 -52.00 -20.51 -25.19
C THR A 44 -52.09 -21.59 -24.13
N ASP A 45 -50.97 -22.28 -23.84
CA ASP A 45 -50.90 -23.43 -22.92
C ASP A 45 -51.08 -23.04 -21.44
N ALA A 46 -52.29 -22.64 -21.07
CA ALA A 46 -52.70 -22.25 -19.71
C ALA A 46 -54.18 -22.60 -19.46
N ALA A 47 -54.62 -23.79 -19.88
CA ALA A 47 -55.98 -24.26 -19.65
C ALA A 47 -56.19 -24.70 -18.18
N TRP A 48 -56.75 -23.81 -17.37
CA TRP A 48 -57.36 -24.15 -16.09
C TRP A 48 -58.85 -24.41 -16.30
N THR A 49 -59.31 -25.63 -16.05
CA THR A 49 -60.73 -25.97 -16.08
C THR A 49 -61.35 -25.73 -14.71
N ASP A 50 -61.86 -24.53 -14.51
CA ASP A 50 -62.77 -24.18 -13.40
C ASP A 50 -64.23 -24.19 -13.92
N ALA A 51 -65.18 -24.45 -13.03
CA ALA A 51 -66.61 -24.38 -13.28
C ALA A 51 -67.25 -23.08 -12.75
N GLU A 52 -66.48 -22.18 -12.11
CA GLU A 52 -67.00 -20.91 -11.60
C GLU A 52 -67.35 -19.92 -12.73
N HIS A 53 -68.57 -19.38 -12.70
CA HIS A 53 -69.16 -18.67 -13.85
C HIS A 53 -68.87 -17.17 -13.80
N VAL A 54 -67.68 -16.76 -14.26
CA VAL A 54 -67.21 -15.36 -14.25
C VAL A 54 -68.01 -14.50 -15.24
N SER A 55 -68.93 -13.68 -14.72
CA SER A 55 -69.80 -12.77 -15.49
C SER A 55 -69.11 -11.48 -15.99
N SER A 56 -67.79 -11.40 -15.92
CA SER A 56 -66.99 -10.22 -16.29
C SER A 56 -66.02 -10.51 -17.43
N THR A 57 -65.41 -9.47 -18.02
CA THR A 57 -64.53 -9.63 -19.18
C THR A 57 -63.22 -10.34 -18.78
N LEU A 58 -63.13 -11.65 -19.04
CA LEU A 58 -61.88 -12.40 -18.94
C LEU A 58 -60.80 -11.75 -19.80
N ARG A 59 -59.72 -11.30 -19.16
CA ARG A 59 -58.56 -10.67 -19.82
C ARG A 59 -57.31 -11.53 -19.60
N THR A 60 -56.84 -12.16 -20.67
CA THR A 60 -55.50 -12.76 -20.71
C THR A 60 -54.45 -11.67 -20.52
N ARG A 61 -53.62 -11.78 -19.48
CA ARG A 61 -52.58 -10.77 -19.21
C ARG A 61 -51.36 -10.99 -20.11
N THR A 62 -51.10 -10.05 -21.00
CA THR A 62 -49.95 -10.10 -21.92
C THR A 62 -48.62 -9.76 -21.26
N THR A 63 -48.63 -9.03 -20.15
CA THR A 63 -47.42 -8.49 -19.49
C THR A 63 -47.45 -8.74 -17.98
N TRP A 64 -46.45 -9.47 -17.49
CA TRP A 64 -46.26 -9.71 -16.05
C TRP A 64 -45.45 -8.61 -15.35
N CYS A 65 -45.11 -7.52 -16.05
CA CYS A 65 -44.34 -6.40 -15.48
C CYS A 65 -45.18 -5.14 -15.21
N ASP A 66 -46.52 -5.23 -15.22
CA ASP A 66 -47.37 -4.04 -15.08
C ASP A 66 -47.19 -3.40 -13.69
N ALA A 67 -47.35 -2.07 -13.62
CA ALA A 67 -47.45 -1.38 -12.34
C ALA A 67 -48.67 -1.89 -11.56
N GLY A 68 -48.47 -2.15 -10.26
CA GLY A 68 -49.52 -2.66 -9.36
C GLY A 68 -49.28 -4.09 -8.85
N LEU A 69 -48.41 -4.86 -9.50
CA LEU A 69 -48.32 -6.31 -9.33
C LEU A 69 -47.27 -6.80 -8.35
N TYR A 70 -46.46 -5.91 -7.79
CA TYR A 70 -45.36 -6.31 -6.90
C TYR A 70 -45.29 -5.47 -5.64
N ARG A 71 -45.13 -6.16 -4.51
CA ARG A 71 -44.53 -5.57 -3.30
C ARG A 71 -43.02 -5.57 -3.52
N THR A 72 -42.37 -4.41 -3.39
CA THR A 72 -40.92 -4.25 -3.65
C THR A 72 -40.26 -3.34 -2.63
N SER A 73 -38.97 -3.56 -2.38
CA SER A 73 -38.10 -2.67 -1.62
C SER A 73 -36.67 -2.63 -2.15
N GLY A 74 -35.95 -1.59 -1.78
CA GLY A 74 -34.50 -1.47 -2.00
C GLY A 74 -33.90 -0.47 -1.02
N ARG A 75 -32.61 -0.61 -0.71
CA ARG A 75 -31.94 0.22 0.31
C ARG A 75 -30.49 0.54 -0.05
N GLY A 76 -30.10 1.79 0.18
CA GLY A 76 -28.73 2.27 0.07
C GLY A 76 -28.24 2.70 1.44
N GLN A 77 -27.08 2.19 1.88
CA GLN A 77 -26.45 2.60 3.13
C GLN A 77 -24.95 2.83 2.90
N LEU A 78 -24.48 4.06 3.03
CA LEU A 78 -23.06 4.36 2.80
C LEU A 78 -22.16 3.84 3.92
N PHE A 79 -22.60 3.97 5.17
CA PHE A 79 -21.80 3.67 6.35
C PHE A 79 -22.57 2.84 7.36
N ALA A 80 -21.93 1.79 7.87
CA ALA A 80 -22.38 1.05 9.03
C ALA A 80 -21.18 0.49 9.79
N GLY A 81 -21.33 0.24 11.10
CA GLY A 81 -20.31 -0.44 11.88
C GLY A 81 -20.67 -0.59 13.36
N ALA A 82 -19.88 -1.40 14.05
CA ALA A 82 -19.86 -1.50 15.51
C ALA A 82 -18.43 -1.71 16.00
N VAL A 83 -18.07 -1.13 17.14
CA VAL A 83 -16.74 -1.22 17.75
C VAL A 83 -16.90 -1.19 19.28
N GLY A 84 -16.53 -2.27 19.96
CA GLY A 84 -16.79 -2.42 21.38
C GLY A 84 -18.30 -2.43 21.68
N THR A 85 -18.76 -1.46 22.46
CA THR A 85 -20.19 -1.17 22.70
C THR A 85 -20.77 -0.11 21.73
N GLY A 86 -19.92 0.58 20.98
CA GLY A 86 -20.30 1.61 20.02
C GLY A 86 -20.91 1.01 18.75
N THR A 87 -21.92 1.69 18.18
CA THR A 87 -22.60 1.24 16.95
C THR A 87 -23.15 2.42 16.17
N THR A 88 -23.20 2.30 14.84
CA THR A 88 -23.91 3.24 13.95
C THR A 88 -25.42 2.94 13.88
N ALA A 89 -25.88 1.83 14.46
CA ALA A 89 -27.30 1.45 14.45
C ALA A 89 -28.14 2.48 15.23
N GLY A 90 -29.23 2.96 14.61
CA GLY A 90 -30.08 4.01 15.17
C GLY A 90 -29.56 5.44 14.99
N VAL A 91 -28.34 5.65 14.49
CA VAL A 91 -27.79 7.00 14.28
C VAL A 91 -28.39 7.64 13.04
N ALA A 92 -29.36 8.54 13.23
CA ALA A 92 -30.13 9.18 12.15
C ALA A 92 -29.26 9.83 11.07
N ALA A 93 -28.11 10.40 11.43
CA ALA A 93 -27.19 11.07 10.51
C ALA A 93 -26.56 10.14 9.44
N VAL A 94 -26.50 8.83 9.68
CA VAL A 94 -26.04 7.81 8.71
C VAL A 94 -27.08 6.71 8.50
N ALA A 95 -28.35 7.04 8.72
CA ALA A 95 -29.44 6.14 8.43
C ALA A 95 -29.46 5.76 6.93
N PRO A 96 -29.79 4.49 6.60
CA PRO A 96 -29.98 4.09 5.22
C PRO A 96 -31.14 4.85 4.58
N VAL A 97 -31.04 5.15 3.29
CA VAL A 97 -32.24 5.39 2.51
C VAL A 97 -32.86 4.05 2.14
N ARG A 98 -34.15 3.88 2.41
CA ARG A 98 -34.93 2.70 2.01
C ARG A 98 -36.18 3.15 1.28
N ALA A 99 -36.37 2.67 0.06
CA ALA A 99 -37.63 2.79 -0.67
C ALA A 99 -38.44 1.50 -0.46
N THR A 100 -39.74 1.64 -0.26
CA THR A 100 -40.69 0.53 -0.24
C THR A 100 -41.89 0.86 -1.14
N ASN A 101 -42.61 -0.18 -1.56
CA ASN A 101 -43.84 -0.06 -2.34
C ASN A 101 -44.71 -1.29 -2.08
N PRO A 102 -45.87 -1.18 -1.40
CA PRO A 102 -46.78 -2.30 -1.14
C PRO A 102 -47.68 -2.68 -2.35
N GLY A 103 -47.36 -2.14 -3.53
CA GLY A 103 -48.05 -2.37 -4.81
C GLY A 103 -48.82 -1.15 -5.32
N THR A 104 -49.24 -0.23 -4.45
CA THR A 104 -50.10 0.92 -4.82
C THR A 104 -49.35 2.23 -5.06
N GLY A 105 -48.12 2.36 -4.55
CA GLY A 105 -47.31 3.58 -4.64
C GLY A 105 -46.03 3.42 -3.82
N SER A 106 -44.98 4.17 -4.14
CA SER A 106 -43.73 4.09 -3.39
C SER A 106 -43.67 5.15 -2.29
N SER A 107 -42.97 4.85 -1.21
CA SER A 107 -42.54 5.79 -0.18
C SER A 107 -41.09 5.50 0.22
N ALA A 108 -40.47 6.43 0.95
CA ALA A 108 -39.09 6.27 1.42
C ALA A 108 -38.91 6.70 2.89
N THR A 109 -37.93 6.05 3.52
CA THR A 109 -37.41 6.38 4.84
C THR A 109 -35.92 6.73 4.69
N PRO A 110 -35.40 7.81 5.30
CA PRO A 110 -36.14 8.84 6.04
C PRO A 110 -37.08 9.65 5.12
N ALA A 111 -38.14 10.22 5.69
CA ALA A 111 -39.17 10.95 4.93
C ALA A 111 -38.64 12.22 4.21
N GLY A 112 -37.47 12.74 4.61
CA GLY A 112 -36.76 13.81 3.92
C GLY A 112 -35.93 13.38 2.70
N ALA A 113 -36.00 12.11 2.28
CA ALA A 113 -35.32 11.65 1.06
C ALA A 113 -35.92 12.32 -0.18
N THR A 114 -35.06 12.91 -1.02
CA THR A 114 -35.45 13.63 -2.24
C THR A 114 -35.98 12.63 -3.27
N SER A 115 -37.21 12.82 -3.74
CA SER A 115 -37.76 12.02 -4.85
C SER A 115 -37.06 12.36 -6.16
N LEU A 116 -36.73 11.31 -6.91
CA LEU A 116 -36.16 11.37 -8.26
C LEU A 116 -37.16 10.85 -9.32
N GLY A 117 -38.45 10.76 -8.96
CA GLY A 117 -39.52 10.18 -9.76
C GLY A 117 -40.46 9.30 -8.93
N SER A 118 -41.45 8.70 -9.58
CA SER A 118 -42.59 7.99 -8.95
C SER A 118 -42.25 6.75 -8.11
N ALA A 119 -40.98 6.32 -8.09
CA ALA A 119 -40.55 5.11 -7.39
C ALA A 119 -39.10 5.14 -6.89
N ALA A 120 -38.40 6.29 -6.98
CA ALA A 120 -36.95 6.38 -6.74
C ALA A 120 -36.60 7.61 -5.90
N TYR A 121 -35.62 7.48 -5.01
CA TYR A 121 -35.28 8.47 -3.98
C TYR A 121 -33.77 8.51 -3.71
N ALA A 122 -33.27 9.67 -3.32
CA ALA A 122 -31.90 9.85 -2.83
C ALA A 122 -31.83 10.60 -1.50
N ALA A 123 -30.87 10.22 -0.66
CA ALA A 123 -30.53 10.90 0.58
C ALA A 123 -28.99 11.01 0.70
N PRO A 124 -28.36 11.95 -0.04
CA PRO A 124 -26.91 12.17 0.03
C PRO A 124 -26.49 12.61 1.43
N LEU A 125 -25.38 12.06 1.90
CA LEU A 125 -24.80 12.44 3.20
C LEU A 125 -23.86 13.63 3.06
N THR A 126 -23.77 14.44 4.11
CA THR A 126 -22.73 15.47 4.25
C THR A 126 -21.55 14.91 5.04
N ALA A 127 -20.37 15.52 4.91
CA ALA A 127 -19.21 15.13 5.72
C ALA A 127 -19.50 15.24 7.24
N ALA A 128 -20.26 16.27 7.66
CA ALA A 128 -20.70 16.44 9.05
C ALA A 128 -21.66 15.32 9.51
N ALA A 129 -22.58 14.88 8.65
CA ALA A 129 -23.47 13.76 8.96
C ALA A 129 -22.69 12.43 9.10
N LEU A 130 -21.68 12.22 8.24
CA LEU A 130 -20.79 11.06 8.33
C LEU A 130 -19.90 11.10 9.60
N GLN A 131 -19.44 12.28 10.03
CA GLN A 131 -18.74 12.48 11.31
C GLN A 131 -19.66 12.18 12.52
N GLN A 132 -20.91 12.65 12.51
CA GLN A 132 -21.89 12.29 13.54
C GLN A 132 -22.18 10.78 13.57
N GLY A 133 -22.20 10.13 12.40
CA GLY A 133 -22.30 8.67 12.27
C GLY A 133 -21.10 7.91 12.83
N ALA A 134 -19.90 8.47 12.70
CA ALA A 134 -18.66 7.86 13.19
C ALA A 134 -18.44 8.05 14.70
N ALA A 135 -18.96 9.14 15.30
CA ALA A 135 -18.71 9.49 16.70
C ALA A 135 -18.97 8.37 17.73
N PRO A 136 -20.02 7.52 17.62
CA PRO A 136 -20.22 6.39 18.53
C PRO A 136 -19.15 5.30 18.45
N LEU A 137 -18.32 5.28 17.40
CA LEU A 137 -17.22 4.32 17.22
C LEU A 137 -15.87 4.86 17.75
N GLY A 138 -15.86 6.06 18.35
CA GLY A 138 -14.64 6.69 18.85
C GLY A 138 -13.61 6.97 17.74
N SER A 139 -12.33 6.69 18.01
CA SER A 139 -11.24 6.91 17.05
C SER A 139 -11.21 5.89 15.89
N ALA A 140 -12.05 4.85 15.90
CA ALA A 140 -11.98 3.75 14.94
C ALA A 140 -12.24 4.18 13.49
N VAL A 141 -12.98 5.28 13.27
CA VAL A 141 -13.19 5.86 11.93
C VAL A 141 -13.13 7.38 12.01
N THR A 142 -12.23 7.98 11.22
CA THR A 142 -12.19 9.43 10.96
C THR A 142 -12.60 9.68 9.50
N PRO A 143 -13.84 10.14 9.23
CA PRO A 143 -14.28 10.49 7.88
C PRO A 143 -13.45 11.62 7.26
N ALA A 144 -13.21 11.55 5.95
CA ALA A 144 -12.45 12.57 5.24
C ALA A 144 -13.27 13.87 5.07
N ALA A 145 -12.71 15.00 5.48
CA ALA A 145 -13.36 16.31 5.39
C ALA A 145 -13.59 16.78 3.93
N SER A 146 -12.86 16.21 2.96
CA SER A 146 -12.94 16.51 1.53
C SER A 146 -13.98 15.67 0.76
N ALA A 147 -14.69 14.75 1.42
CA ALA A 147 -15.70 13.92 0.76
C ALA A 147 -16.94 14.75 0.38
N THR A 148 -17.41 14.62 -0.86
CA THR A 148 -18.50 15.42 -1.44
C THR A 148 -19.79 14.63 -1.60
N ALA A 149 -20.93 15.30 -1.77
CA ALA A 149 -22.23 14.63 -2.01
C ALA A 149 -22.17 13.60 -3.16
N ALA A 150 -21.43 13.90 -4.24
CA ALA A 150 -21.24 13.00 -5.38
C ALA A 150 -20.49 11.68 -5.03
N THR A 151 -19.73 11.67 -3.92
CA THR A 151 -19.07 10.48 -3.36
C THR A 151 -19.81 9.89 -2.15
N LEU A 152 -20.80 10.60 -1.62
CA LEU A 152 -21.53 10.29 -0.38
C LEU A 152 -23.02 10.02 -0.64
N ASN A 153 -23.40 9.66 -1.87
CA ASN A 153 -24.80 9.41 -2.24
C ASN A 153 -25.36 8.17 -1.53
N GLN A 154 -26.66 8.20 -1.25
CA GLN A 154 -27.46 7.02 -0.94
C GLN A 154 -28.70 7.06 -1.83
N TYR A 155 -29.06 5.93 -2.46
CA TYR A 155 -30.16 5.82 -3.41
C TYR A 155 -30.99 4.55 -3.16
N ALA A 156 -32.30 4.64 -3.35
CA ALA A 156 -33.20 3.49 -3.31
C ALA A 156 -34.37 3.64 -4.31
N ARG A 157 -34.85 2.51 -4.84
CA ARG A 157 -35.98 2.41 -5.76
C ARG A 157 -36.87 1.22 -5.42
N ALA A 158 -38.18 1.41 -5.47
CA ALA A 158 -39.19 0.39 -5.26
C ALA A 158 -40.38 0.59 -6.21
N ALA A 159 -40.32 -0.03 -7.40
CA ALA A 159 -41.36 0.07 -8.42
C ALA A 159 -42.32 -1.13 -8.36
N SER A 160 -43.63 -0.86 -8.30
CA SER A 160 -44.69 -1.89 -8.29
C SER A 160 -44.80 -2.73 -9.57
N SER A 161 -43.92 -2.49 -10.55
CA SER A 161 -43.65 -3.30 -11.74
C SER A 161 -42.68 -4.48 -11.50
N GLY A 162 -42.21 -4.67 -10.25
CA GLY A 162 -41.29 -5.74 -9.87
C GLY A 162 -39.82 -5.34 -9.73
N VAL A 163 -39.47 -4.06 -9.95
CA VAL A 163 -38.08 -3.59 -9.90
C VAL A 163 -37.76 -2.95 -8.55
N GLY A 164 -36.91 -3.62 -7.75
CA GLY A 164 -36.27 -3.05 -6.57
C GLY A 164 -34.80 -2.74 -6.85
N ALA A 165 -34.29 -1.63 -6.31
CA ALA A 165 -32.87 -1.32 -6.35
C ALA A 165 -32.40 -0.51 -5.13
N GLY A 166 -31.14 -0.67 -4.77
CA GLY A 166 -30.45 0.14 -3.78
C GLY A 166 -29.04 0.45 -4.27
N ALA A 167 -28.49 1.60 -3.90
CA ALA A 167 -27.13 1.99 -4.26
C ALA A 167 -26.55 3.00 -3.25
N SER A 168 -25.23 3.07 -3.13
CA SER A 168 -24.55 4.01 -2.22
C SER A 168 -23.12 4.32 -2.65
N GLY A 169 -22.59 5.47 -2.23
CA GLY A 169 -21.22 5.93 -2.50
C GLY A 169 -21.12 6.78 -3.76
N ALA A 170 -20.08 6.58 -4.57
CA ALA A 170 -19.87 7.24 -5.86
C ALA A 170 -20.80 6.68 -6.96
N VAL A 171 -22.11 6.85 -6.76
CA VAL A 171 -23.18 6.38 -7.64
C VAL A 171 -23.93 7.55 -8.27
N THR A 172 -24.43 7.32 -9.48
CA THR A 172 -25.28 8.26 -10.23
C THR A 172 -26.69 8.33 -9.64
N ASN A 173 -27.46 9.38 -10.00
CA ASN A 173 -28.87 9.52 -9.62
C ASN A 173 -29.78 8.41 -10.18
N GLY A 174 -29.30 7.59 -11.13
CA GLY A 174 -29.98 6.37 -11.59
C GLY A 174 -29.69 5.12 -10.74
N GLY A 175 -28.84 5.23 -9.72
CA GLY A 175 -28.37 4.12 -8.89
C GLY A 175 -27.18 3.34 -9.46
N ALA A 176 -26.65 3.70 -10.63
CA ALA A 176 -25.50 3.00 -11.22
C ALA A 176 -24.17 3.49 -10.63
N VAL A 177 -23.26 2.56 -10.35
CA VAL A 177 -21.84 2.83 -10.01
C VAL A 177 -21.16 3.56 -11.16
N ASN A 178 -20.41 4.63 -10.86
CA ASN A 178 -19.60 5.34 -11.86
C ASN A 178 -18.23 4.67 -12.04
N PRO A 179 -17.92 4.01 -13.18
CA PRO A 179 -16.65 3.29 -13.35
C PRO A 179 -15.43 4.21 -13.37
N ALA A 180 -15.56 5.43 -13.89
CA ALA A 180 -14.46 6.40 -13.93
C ALA A 180 -14.09 6.91 -12.53
N ALA A 181 -15.09 7.08 -11.65
CA ALA A 181 -14.83 7.39 -10.24
C ALA A 181 -14.12 6.23 -9.51
N GLN A 182 -14.45 4.99 -9.87
CA GLN A 182 -13.94 3.77 -9.22
C GLN A 182 -12.68 3.17 -9.88
N ALA A 183 -12.14 3.83 -10.90
CA ALA A 183 -10.87 3.46 -11.50
C ALA A 183 -9.71 3.60 -10.48
N ALA A 184 -8.73 2.71 -10.57
CA ALA A 184 -7.52 2.82 -9.76
C ALA A 184 -6.78 4.12 -10.10
N GLY A 185 -6.45 4.93 -9.09
CA GLY A 185 -5.77 6.21 -9.28
C GLY A 185 -6.65 7.34 -9.83
N SER A 186 -7.99 7.27 -9.68
CA SER A 186 -8.95 8.27 -10.19
C SER A 186 -8.82 9.71 -9.62
N GLY A 187 -7.86 9.98 -8.74
CA GLY A 187 -7.60 11.29 -8.13
C GLY A 187 -8.66 11.77 -7.15
N LEU A 188 -9.70 10.97 -6.90
CA LEU A 188 -10.74 11.29 -5.92
C LEU A 188 -10.22 11.19 -4.47
N PRO A 189 -10.77 11.98 -3.54
CA PRO A 189 -10.33 11.95 -2.14
C PRO A 189 -10.58 10.60 -1.46
N ASP A 190 -9.83 10.34 -0.40
CA ASP A 190 -10.11 9.27 0.55
C ASP A 190 -11.53 9.43 1.13
N LEU A 191 -12.19 8.32 1.49
CA LEU A 191 -13.50 8.34 2.16
C LEU A 191 -13.36 8.52 3.67
N ALA A 192 -12.41 7.80 4.27
CA ALA A 192 -12.14 7.81 5.70
C ALA A 192 -10.76 7.24 6.00
N THR A 193 -10.24 7.52 7.20
CA THR A 193 -9.16 6.75 7.83
C THR A 193 -9.77 5.82 8.88
N VAL A 194 -9.42 4.53 8.84
CA VAL A 194 -9.85 3.51 9.80
C VAL A 194 -8.67 3.16 10.71
N ASP A 195 -8.80 3.38 12.01
CA ASP A 195 -7.77 3.03 13.00
C ASP A 195 -7.84 1.53 13.34
N VAL A 196 -6.80 0.78 12.96
CA VAL A 196 -6.72 -0.67 13.20
C VAL A 196 -6.53 -0.96 14.70
N ARG A 197 -5.90 -0.05 15.46
CA ARG A 197 -5.66 -0.20 16.90
C ARG A 197 -6.91 0.05 17.75
N ALA A 198 -7.92 0.68 17.17
CA ALA A 198 -9.25 0.83 17.76
C ALA A 198 -10.22 -0.31 17.32
N LEU A 199 -10.05 -0.87 16.12
CA LEU A 199 -10.78 -2.08 15.70
C LEU A 199 -10.26 -3.37 16.36
N VAL A 200 -8.96 -3.48 16.57
CA VAL A 200 -8.29 -4.67 17.14
C VAL A 200 -7.72 -4.29 18.50
N THR A 201 -8.08 -5.01 19.56
CA THR A 201 -7.57 -4.71 20.90
C THR A 201 -6.03 -4.78 20.94
N PRO A 202 -5.34 -3.93 21.72
CA PRO A 202 -3.88 -3.92 21.77
C PRO A 202 -3.27 -5.29 22.09
N GLN A 203 -3.93 -6.09 22.94
CA GLN A 203 -3.54 -7.47 23.23
C GLN A 203 -3.65 -8.38 22.00
N ALA A 204 -4.77 -8.34 21.27
CA ALA A 204 -4.94 -9.17 20.07
C ALA A 204 -3.95 -8.77 18.96
N LEU A 205 -3.69 -7.46 18.80
CA LEU A 205 -2.68 -6.94 17.88
C LEU A 205 -1.28 -7.45 18.26
N ALA A 206 -0.87 -7.31 19.52
CA ALA A 206 0.42 -7.78 20.02
C ALA A 206 0.60 -9.30 19.93
N THR A 207 -0.46 -10.09 20.14
CA THR A 207 -0.42 -11.54 19.95
C THR A 207 -0.30 -11.93 18.47
N GLY A 208 -1.04 -11.28 17.58
CA GLY A 208 -1.08 -11.65 16.16
C GLY A 208 0.09 -11.15 15.32
N ILE A 209 0.46 -9.86 15.43
CA ILE A 209 1.60 -9.30 14.68
C ILE A 209 2.93 -9.32 15.45
N GLY A 210 2.91 -9.74 16.72
CA GLY A 210 4.05 -9.75 17.62
C GLY A 210 4.18 -8.45 18.45
N ALA A 211 4.58 -8.58 19.70
CA ALA A 211 4.59 -7.47 20.66
C ALA A 211 5.55 -6.32 20.26
N GLY A 212 6.74 -6.63 19.74
CA GLY A 212 7.69 -5.63 19.23
C GLY A 212 7.11 -4.82 18.07
N PRO A 213 6.68 -5.45 16.96
CA PRO A 213 5.97 -4.79 15.88
C PRO A 213 4.73 -3.99 16.32
N ALA A 214 3.93 -4.53 17.25
CA ALA A 214 2.74 -3.84 17.78
C ALA A 214 3.05 -2.64 18.69
N ALA A 215 4.25 -2.59 19.28
CA ALA A 215 4.75 -1.42 20.01
C ALA A 215 5.33 -0.36 19.05
N ASP A 216 6.04 -0.79 18.00
CA ASP A 216 6.62 0.11 17.00
C ASP A 216 5.58 0.81 16.12
N LEU A 217 4.54 0.08 15.69
CA LEU A 217 3.51 0.58 14.76
C LEU A 217 2.42 1.40 15.48
N THR A 218 2.79 2.60 15.88
CA THR A 218 1.95 3.54 16.64
C THR A 218 0.68 3.99 15.90
N GLY A 219 0.74 4.21 14.58
CA GLY A 219 -0.37 4.77 13.78
C GLY A 219 -0.90 3.85 12.68
N LEU A 220 -1.06 2.55 12.96
CA LEU A 220 -1.53 1.53 12.02
C LEU A 220 -3.00 1.77 11.61
N ARG A 221 -3.23 2.05 10.32
CA ARG A 221 -4.52 2.49 9.78
C ARG A 221 -4.78 1.97 8.36
N LEU A 222 -6.06 1.80 8.02
CA LEU A 222 -6.51 1.46 6.67
C LEU A 222 -7.26 2.66 6.08
N VAL A 223 -6.85 3.12 4.90
CA VAL A 223 -7.39 4.30 4.23
C VAL A 223 -8.05 3.89 2.91
N PRO A 224 -9.38 3.64 2.91
CA PRO A 224 -10.15 3.50 1.68
C PRO A 224 -10.31 4.84 0.93
N GLY A 225 -10.14 4.76 -0.38
CA GLY A 225 -10.63 5.75 -1.33
C GLY A 225 -12.15 5.85 -1.34
N THR A 226 -12.70 6.55 -2.33
CA THR A 226 -14.15 6.47 -2.60
C THR A 226 -14.58 5.02 -2.85
N VAL A 227 -15.78 4.68 -2.38
CA VAL A 227 -16.44 3.38 -2.61
C VAL A 227 -17.73 3.60 -3.38
N ALA A 228 -18.25 2.56 -4.01
CA ALA A 228 -19.59 2.55 -4.60
C ALA A 228 -20.19 1.14 -4.57
N SER A 229 -21.51 1.04 -4.40
CA SER A 229 -22.24 -0.22 -4.59
C SER A 229 -23.61 0.00 -5.22
N SER A 230 -24.09 -1.00 -5.94
CA SER A 230 -25.43 -1.04 -6.51
C SER A 230 -25.94 -2.49 -6.54
N THR A 231 -27.17 -2.68 -6.08
CA THR A 231 -27.92 -3.93 -6.24
C THR A 231 -29.24 -3.60 -6.93
N VAL A 232 -29.48 -4.22 -8.08
CA VAL A 232 -30.74 -4.11 -8.85
C VAL A 232 -31.33 -5.50 -8.99
N ARG A 233 -32.63 -5.64 -8.77
CA ARG A 233 -33.35 -6.90 -8.97
C ARG A 233 -34.70 -6.63 -9.61
N ASP A 234 -34.95 -7.28 -10.75
CA ASP A 234 -36.27 -7.33 -11.39
C ASP A 234 -36.91 -8.69 -11.05
N ALA A 235 -38.09 -8.64 -10.44
CA ALA A 235 -38.93 -9.79 -10.11
C ALA A 235 -40.08 -9.99 -11.11
N CYS A 236 -40.16 -9.19 -12.18
CA CYS A 236 -41.09 -9.45 -13.27
C CYS A 236 -40.89 -10.86 -13.83
N ILE A 237 -41.96 -11.66 -13.82
CA ILE A 237 -41.92 -13.11 -14.15
C ILE A 237 -41.38 -13.38 -15.55
N SER A 238 -41.57 -12.45 -16.51
CA SER A 238 -41.08 -12.59 -17.88
C SER A 238 -39.61 -12.20 -18.08
N ARG A 239 -38.93 -11.65 -17.07
CA ARG A 239 -37.51 -11.23 -17.15
C ARG A 239 -36.80 -11.17 -15.77
N PRO A 240 -36.87 -12.22 -14.94
CA PRO A 240 -36.28 -12.21 -13.61
C PRO A 240 -34.75 -12.02 -13.69
N SER A 241 -34.22 -11.04 -12.96
CA SER A 241 -32.79 -10.72 -12.99
C SER A 241 -32.30 -10.16 -11.65
N THR A 242 -31.02 -10.39 -11.34
CA THR A 242 -30.31 -9.76 -10.22
C THR A 242 -28.95 -9.31 -10.72
N THR A 243 -28.63 -8.03 -10.55
CA THR A 243 -27.33 -7.44 -10.87
C THR A 243 -26.75 -6.82 -9.60
N ARG A 244 -25.49 -7.15 -9.29
CA ARG A 244 -24.72 -6.57 -8.18
C ARG A 244 -23.44 -5.98 -8.73
N ALA A 245 -23.15 -4.74 -8.39
CA ALA A 245 -21.95 -4.02 -8.77
C ALA A 245 -21.33 -3.37 -7.54
N TYR A 246 -20.00 -3.32 -7.50
CA TYR A 246 -19.25 -2.62 -6.47
C TYR A 246 -18.05 -1.90 -7.10
N GLY A 247 -17.49 -0.95 -6.36
CA GLY A 247 -16.22 -0.33 -6.66
C GLY A 247 -15.55 0.19 -5.40
N VAL A 248 -14.22 0.22 -5.42
CA VAL A 248 -13.35 0.90 -4.47
C VAL A 248 -12.20 1.52 -5.27
N SER A 249 -12.09 2.84 -5.28
CA SER A 249 -11.12 3.58 -6.13
C SER A 249 -9.66 3.46 -5.65
N ALA A 250 -9.44 3.28 -4.36
CA ALA A 250 -8.13 3.04 -3.75
C ALA A 250 -8.29 2.30 -2.42
N LEU A 251 -7.28 1.55 -1.99
CA LEU A 251 -7.22 0.99 -0.64
C LEU A 251 -5.77 0.94 -0.17
N ARG A 252 -5.43 1.71 0.86
CA ARG A 252 -4.05 1.88 1.33
C ARG A 252 -3.92 1.48 2.80
N LEU A 253 -2.89 0.73 3.14
CA LEU A 253 -2.49 0.48 4.53
C LEU A 253 -1.37 1.45 4.88
N GLU A 254 -1.45 2.11 6.03
CA GLU A 254 -0.42 3.03 6.50
C GLU A 254 -0.05 2.70 7.95
N ALA A 255 1.19 2.99 8.34
CA ALA A 255 1.60 2.89 9.74
C ALA A 255 2.79 3.82 10.02
N ASP A 256 2.78 4.48 11.17
CA ASP A 256 3.94 5.23 11.67
C ASP A 256 4.80 4.31 12.56
N SER A 257 6.07 4.14 12.16
CA SER A 257 7.07 3.30 12.79
C SER A 257 8.13 4.16 13.49
N THR A 258 8.35 3.90 14.77
CA THR A 258 9.41 4.55 15.55
C THR A 258 10.81 4.10 15.09
N ALA A 259 10.96 2.82 14.74
CA ALA A 259 12.19 2.22 14.26
C ALA A 259 12.59 2.74 12.87
N LEU A 260 11.63 2.96 11.97
CA LEU A 260 11.88 3.59 10.67
C LEU A 260 12.42 5.02 10.82
N ARG A 261 11.81 5.81 11.71
CA ARG A 261 12.31 7.15 12.06
C ARG A 261 13.68 7.10 12.75
N ALA A 262 13.89 6.13 13.64
CA ALA A 262 15.18 5.94 14.32
C ALA A 262 16.30 5.56 13.34
N ALA A 263 16.02 4.78 12.28
CA ALA A 263 16.98 4.48 11.22
C ALA A 263 17.35 5.73 10.38
N ALA A 264 16.43 6.67 10.20
CA ALA A 264 16.70 7.97 9.58
C ALA A 264 17.61 8.84 10.48
N THR A 265 17.20 9.06 11.73
CA THR A 265 17.97 9.83 12.72
C THR A 265 19.36 9.23 12.97
N SER A 266 19.46 7.91 13.06
CA SER A 266 20.73 7.22 13.33
C SER A 266 21.76 7.40 12.21
N ALA A 267 21.35 7.56 10.94
CA ALA A 267 22.26 7.90 9.85
C ALA A 267 22.90 9.28 10.05
N THR A 268 22.09 10.29 10.34
CA THR A 268 22.55 11.67 10.61
C THR A 268 23.40 11.75 11.88
N SER A 269 23.01 11.05 12.95
CA SER A 269 23.81 10.92 14.17
C SER A 269 25.15 10.26 13.89
N ALA A 270 25.19 9.15 13.13
CA ALA A 270 26.43 8.46 12.78
C ALA A 270 27.39 9.36 11.99
N ALA A 271 26.88 10.05 10.96
CA ALA A 271 27.65 11.02 10.19
C ALA A 271 28.19 12.16 11.06
N THR A 272 27.39 12.65 12.02
CA THR A 272 27.79 13.69 12.97
C THR A 272 28.88 13.20 13.92
N THR A 273 28.73 12.01 14.52
CA THR A 273 29.75 11.43 15.43
C THR A 273 31.05 11.14 14.69
N ILE A 274 31.01 10.63 13.45
CA ILE A 274 32.23 10.43 12.65
C ILE A 274 32.92 11.76 12.37
N ARG A 275 32.18 12.81 11.98
CA ARG A 275 32.74 14.17 11.78
C ARG A 275 33.38 14.71 13.06
N SER A 276 32.75 14.55 14.22
CA SER A 276 33.30 14.96 15.52
C SER A 276 34.56 14.17 15.90
N ASN A 277 34.58 12.86 15.68
CA ASN A 277 35.76 12.02 15.94
C ASN A 277 36.93 12.40 15.02
N LEU A 278 36.67 12.75 13.76
CA LEU A 278 37.66 13.24 12.80
C LEU A 278 38.20 14.64 13.15
N ALA A 279 37.38 15.48 13.80
CA ALA A 279 37.80 16.79 14.30
C ALA A 279 38.61 16.70 15.60
N ALA A 280 38.47 15.62 16.38
CA ALA A 280 39.20 15.37 17.62
C ALA A 280 40.64 14.85 17.36
N THR A 281 41.46 15.63 16.66
CA THR A 281 42.75 15.16 16.13
C THR A 281 43.84 14.90 17.17
N GLY A 282 43.71 15.43 18.40
CA GLY A 282 44.73 15.36 19.46
C GLY A 282 45.13 13.94 19.87
N PRO A 283 44.20 13.08 20.34
CA PRO A 283 44.51 11.68 20.69
C PRO A 283 45.12 10.89 19.52
N THR A 284 44.62 11.11 18.30
CA THR A 284 45.14 10.50 17.06
C THR A 284 46.59 10.91 16.80
N ALA A 285 46.91 12.20 16.97
CA ALA A 285 48.27 12.71 16.79
C ALA A 285 49.24 12.14 17.83
N ALA A 286 48.80 11.98 19.08
CA ALA A 286 49.59 11.34 20.14
C ALA A 286 49.84 9.85 19.85
N ALA A 287 48.81 9.10 19.42
CA ALA A 287 48.95 7.71 19.02
C ALA A 287 49.88 7.54 17.80
N ALA A 288 49.77 8.42 16.80
CA ALA A 288 50.64 8.40 15.63
C ALA A 288 52.10 8.73 15.98
N ALA A 289 52.32 9.72 16.88
CA ALA A 289 53.64 10.03 17.39
C ALA A 289 54.24 8.86 18.20
N ALA A 290 53.44 8.14 18.99
CA ALA A 290 53.87 6.93 19.69
C ALA A 290 54.27 5.80 18.73
N ASN A 291 53.46 5.54 17.69
CA ASN A 291 53.76 4.54 16.67
C ASN A 291 55.04 4.87 15.87
N VAL A 292 55.23 6.13 15.48
CA VAL A 292 56.46 6.60 14.81
C VAL A 292 57.67 6.45 15.75
N ASN A 293 57.52 6.73 17.05
CA ASN A 293 58.56 6.51 18.05
C ASN A 293 58.88 5.01 18.25
N ALA A 294 57.92 4.12 18.03
CA ALA A 294 58.16 2.67 18.01
C ALA A 294 58.96 2.23 16.76
N VAL A 295 58.75 2.85 15.59
CA VAL A 295 59.60 2.62 14.39
C VAL A 295 61.05 3.04 14.66
N TYR A 296 61.26 4.23 15.24
CA TYR A 296 62.61 4.70 15.61
C TYR A 296 63.35 3.76 16.58
N ARG A 297 62.63 3.04 17.45
CA ARG A 297 63.22 2.08 18.41
C ARG A 297 63.30 0.63 17.92
N SER A 298 62.62 0.29 16.83
CA SER A 298 62.65 -1.08 16.27
C SER A 298 63.59 -1.22 15.07
N ASN A 299 63.98 -0.12 14.43
CA ASN A 299 64.95 -0.14 13.34
C ASN A 299 66.38 -0.39 13.87
N GLN A 300 66.92 -1.57 13.55
CA GLN A 300 68.25 -2.05 13.96
C GLN A 300 69.41 -1.16 13.48
N GLU A 301 69.28 -0.51 12.32
CA GLU A 301 70.31 0.40 11.77
C GLU A 301 70.41 1.70 12.58
N LEU A 302 69.31 2.10 13.22
CA LEU A 302 69.22 3.30 14.05
C LEU A 302 69.59 3.04 15.52
N LEU A 303 69.32 1.84 16.05
CA LEU A 303 69.50 1.49 17.47
C LEU A 303 70.93 1.69 18.00
N ASN A 304 71.95 1.52 17.15
CA ASN A 304 73.35 1.72 17.53
C ASN A 304 73.84 3.18 17.38
N LEU A 305 72.98 4.08 16.89
CA LEU A 305 73.37 5.42 16.42
C LEU A 305 72.57 6.55 17.08
N LEU A 306 71.30 6.30 17.42
CA LEU A 306 70.41 7.29 18.04
C LEU A 306 69.58 6.75 19.21
N THR A 307 69.28 7.63 20.16
CA THR A 307 68.25 7.44 21.19
C THR A 307 67.09 8.41 20.91
N PRO A 308 65.87 7.94 20.59
CA PRO A 308 64.76 8.82 20.27
C PRO A 308 64.01 9.23 21.55
N GLY A 309 63.79 10.53 21.71
CA GLY A 309 63.11 11.12 22.87
C GLY A 309 61.58 11.03 22.81
N THR A 310 60.91 11.90 23.57
CA THR A 310 59.45 12.03 23.51
C THR A 310 59.04 12.64 22.18
N SER A 311 58.34 11.85 21.35
CA SER A 311 57.81 12.33 20.08
C SER A 311 56.48 13.05 20.30
N THR A 312 56.31 14.23 19.71
CA THR A 312 55.05 14.98 19.70
C THR A 312 54.41 14.91 18.32
N GLY A 313 53.08 14.86 18.26
CA GLY A 313 52.34 14.82 17.01
C GLY A 313 51.42 16.02 16.88
N THR A 314 51.34 16.57 15.67
CA THR A 314 50.30 17.52 15.28
C THR A 314 49.60 16.97 14.04
N LEU A 315 48.26 16.94 14.08
CA LEU A 315 47.44 16.37 13.00
C LEU A 315 46.42 17.42 12.56
N THR A 316 46.58 17.87 11.32
CA THR A 316 45.65 18.78 10.63
C THR A 316 44.79 17.96 9.68
N MET A 317 43.47 18.13 9.74
CA MET A 317 42.52 17.37 8.92
C MET A 317 41.49 18.29 8.27
N THR A 318 41.36 18.19 6.94
CA THR A 318 40.25 18.77 6.19
C THR A 318 39.11 17.75 6.20
N VAL A 319 38.25 17.86 7.22
CA VAL A 319 37.14 16.93 7.43
C VAL A 319 35.96 17.33 6.52
N PRO A 320 35.46 16.42 5.65
CA PRO A 320 34.29 16.68 4.82
C PRO A 320 33.00 16.73 5.65
N ASP A 321 32.00 17.47 5.21
CA ASP A 321 30.76 17.63 5.98
C ASP A 321 29.81 16.43 5.80
N LEU A 322 30.11 15.34 6.52
CA LEU A 322 29.37 14.07 6.44
C LEU A 322 27.86 14.22 6.71
N PRO A 323 27.39 15.04 7.69
CA PRO A 323 25.96 15.34 7.83
C PRO A 323 25.32 15.91 6.58
N ALA A 324 25.96 16.83 5.85
CA ALA A 324 25.41 17.39 4.61
C ALA A 324 25.32 16.34 3.49
N ALA A 325 26.28 15.41 3.42
CA ALA A 325 26.25 14.29 2.47
C ALA A 325 25.12 13.27 2.77
N VAL A 326 24.71 13.13 4.04
CA VAL A 326 23.68 12.17 4.48
C VAL A 326 22.28 12.79 4.59
N ALA A 327 22.17 14.11 4.80
CA ALA A 327 20.89 14.79 5.00
C ALA A 327 19.83 14.55 3.89
N PRO A 328 20.16 14.53 2.58
CA PRO A 328 19.19 14.19 1.54
C PRO A 328 18.63 12.76 1.69
N LEU A 329 19.46 11.80 2.11
CA LEU A 329 19.07 10.41 2.28
C LEU A 329 18.21 10.19 3.54
N ALA A 330 18.41 10.98 4.60
CA ALA A 330 17.58 10.93 5.80
C ALA A 330 16.17 11.53 5.60
N GLY A 331 16.03 12.46 4.64
CA GLY A 331 14.76 13.14 4.34
C GLY A 331 13.85 12.44 3.31
N GLN A 332 14.36 11.47 2.55
CA GLN A 332 13.67 10.92 1.38
C GLN A 332 12.53 9.94 1.71
N THR A 333 11.67 9.70 0.72
CA THR A 333 10.73 8.57 0.69
C THR A 333 11.30 7.44 -0.15
N LEU A 334 11.66 6.32 0.48
CA LEU A 334 12.09 5.11 -0.25
C LEU A 334 10.90 4.53 -1.02
N GLY A 335 11.12 4.07 -2.25
CA GLY A 335 10.07 3.47 -3.09
C GLY A 335 9.04 4.46 -3.65
N ALA A 336 9.32 5.77 -3.64
CA ALA A 336 8.42 6.81 -4.15
C ALA A 336 7.89 6.49 -5.57
N GLY A 337 6.59 6.64 -5.78
CA GLY A 337 5.89 6.26 -7.02
C GLY A 337 5.56 4.77 -7.14
N GLY A 338 6.20 3.92 -6.32
CA GLY A 338 5.85 2.50 -6.19
C GLY A 338 4.71 2.23 -5.19
N PRO A 339 4.24 0.97 -5.11
CA PRO A 339 3.12 0.57 -4.25
C PRO A 339 3.51 0.41 -2.77
N VAL A 340 4.80 0.47 -2.42
CA VAL A 340 5.30 0.47 -1.04
C VAL A 340 6.26 1.63 -0.88
N GLN A 341 5.93 2.53 0.05
CA GLN A 341 6.63 3.78 0.27
C GLN A 341 7.00 3.92 1.75
N LEU A 342 8.26 4.26 2.03
CA LEU A 342 8.78 4.46 3.39
C LEU A 342 9.32 5.89 3.51
N ASN A 343 8.53 6.80 4.08
CA ASN A 343 8.98 8.17 4.35
C ASN A 343 9.87 8.16 5.60
N LEU A 344 11.16 8.44 5.42
CA LEU A 344 12.15 8.38 6.49
C LEU A 344 12.04 9.55 7.47
N ALA A 345 11.73 10.75 6.98
CA ALA A 345 11.56 11.95 7.80
C ALA A 345 10.40 11.82 8.82
N THR A 346 9.25 11.31 8.38
CA THR A 346 8.09 11.10 9.26
C THR A 346 8.11 9.72 9.94
N GLY A 347 8.86 8.76 9.42
CA GLY A 347 8.77 7.35 9.82
C GLY A 347 7.47 6.66 9.38
N ARG A 348 6.84 7.12 8.29
CA ARG A 348 5.54 6.58 7.82
C ARG A 348 5.73 5.57 6.69
N MET A 349 5.28 4.35 6.92
CA MET A 349 5.05 3.36 5.87
C MET A 349 3.69 3.62 5.21
N THR A 350 3.61 3.44 3.90
CA THR A 350 2.37 3.42 3.11
C THR A 350 2.45 2.30 2.08
N VAL A 351 1.41 1.47 2.03
CA VAL A 351 1.29 0.30 1.16
C VAL A 351 -0.02 0.40 0.40
N ASP A 352 0.04 0.54 -0.92
CA ASP A 352 -1.13 0.52 -1.78
C ASP A 352 -1.57 -0.93 -2.03
N LEU A 353 -2.56 -1.37 -1.27
CA LEU A 353 -3.13 -2.70 -1.37
C LEU A 353 -3.90 -2.89 -2.69
N ALA A 354 -4.44 -1.82 -3.27
CA ALA A 354 -5.08 -1.88 -4.57
C ALA A 354 -4.04 -2.14 -5.67
N ALA A 355 -2.96 -1.35 -5.73
CA ALA A 355 -1.89 -1.54 -6.70
C ALA A 355 -1.20 -2.91 -6.58
N LEU A 356 -0.99 -3.42 -5.37
CA LEU A 356 -0.49 -4.79 -5.13
C LEU A 356 -1.50 -5.89 -5.47
N THR A 357 -2.80 -5.58 -5.50
CA THR A 357 -3.86 -6.53 -5.89
C THR A 357 -4.09 -6.56 -7.40
N SER A 358 -3.98 -5.42 -8.08
CA SER A 358 -3.91 -5.30 -9.54
C SER A 358 -3.54 -3.87 -9.93
N ALA A 359 -2.50 -3.71 -10.76
CA ALA A 359 -2.07 -2.40 -11.26
C ALA A 359 -3.13 -1.68 -12.14
N THR A 360 -4.12 -2.39 -12.68
CA THR A 360 -5.14 -1.82 -13.58
C THR A 360 -6.56 -1.84 -13.00
N GLN A 361 -6.90 -2.83 -12.17
CA GLN A 361 -8.24 -2.97 -11.57
C GLN A 361 -8.27 -2.66 -10.08
N GLY A 362 -7.11 -2.51 -9.42
CA GLY A 362 -7.04 -2.38 -7.97
C GLY A 362 -7.63 -3.61 -7.27
N VAL A 363 -8.63 -3.37 -6.43
CA VAL A 363 -9.42 -4.41 -5.74
C VAL A 363 -10.75 -4.73 -6.46
N ASN A 364 -11.00 -4.14 -7.64
CA ASN A 364 -12.25 -4.29 -8.39
C ASN A 364 -12.25 -5.54 -9.27
N GLY A 365 -13.45 -5.97 -9.71
CA GLY A 365 -13.61 -7.18 -10.54
C GLY A 365 -13.32 -8.51 -9.82
N ARG A 366 -13.17 -8.50 -8.49
CA ARG A 366 -12.91 -9.70 -7.67
C ARG A 366 -14.21 -10.48 -7.40
N PRO A 367 -14.14 -11.82 -7.22
CA PRO A 367 -15.29 -12.64 -6.83
C PRO A 367 -15.96 -12.18 -5.52
N PRO A 368 -17.21 -12.60 -5.24
CA PRO A 368 -17.88 -12.29 -3.97
C PRO A 368 -17.03 -12.65 -2.75
N ASN A 369 -17.10 -11.82 -1.71
CA ASN A 369 -16.43 -12.00 -0.41
C ASN A 369 -14.88 -12.11 -0.49
N SER A 370 -14.24 -11.56 -1.52
CA SER A 370 -12.78 -11.63 -1.68
C SER A 370 -12.03 -10.84 -0.62
N GLU A 371 -11.12 -11.52 0.09
CA GLU A 371 -10.16 -10.88 1.01
C GLU A 371 -9.07 -10.13 0.24
N VAL A 372 -8.75 -8.89 0.64
CA VAL A 372 -7.63 -8.11 0.09
C VAL A 372 -6.35 -8.29 0.91
N LEU A 373 -6.47 -8.40 2.23
CA LEU A 373 -5.36 -8.65 3.15
C LEU A 373 -4.92 -10.13 3.08
N THR A 374 -4.35 -10.51 1.95
CA THR A 374 -3.85 -11.87 1.68
C THR A 374 -2.35 -11.97 1.97
N ALA A 375 -1.88 -13.18 2.27
CA ALA A 375 -0.46 -13.47 2.43
C ALA A 375 0.36 -13.15 1.15
N ALA A 376 -0.24 -13.22 -0.04
CA ALA A 376 0.42 -12.85 -1.29
C ALA A 376 0.62 -11.33 -1.43
N VAL A 377 -0.43 -10.54 -1.17
CA VAL A 377 -0.37 -9.06 -1.22
C VAL A 377 0.60 -8.52 -0.16
N LEU A 378 0.47 -8.96 1.09
CA LEU A 378 1.30 -8.46 2.18
C LEU A 378 2.70 -9.10 2.24
N GLY A 379 2.86 -10.33 1.72
CA GLY A 379 4.18 -10.91 1.45
C GLY A 379 4.94 -10.09 0.41
N SER A 380 4.28 -9.68 -0.68
CA SER A 380 4.88 -8.77 -1.68
C SER A 380 5.29 -7.43 -1.06
N ALA A 381 4.47 -6.87 -0.17
CA ALA A 381 4.82 -5.66 0.58
C ALA A 381 6.02 -5.87 1.53
N SER A 382 6.06 -7.01 2.22
CA SER A 382 7.14 -7.40 3.13
C SER A 382 8.47 -7.60 2.37
N SER A 383 8.44 -8.20 1.18
CA SER A 383 9.59 -8.30 0.28
C SER A 383 10.07 -6.92 -0.21
N ALA A 384 9.15 -6.01 -0.54
CA ALA A 384 9.51 -4.65 -0.92
C ALA A 384 10.25 -3.92 0.22
N VAL A 385 9.73 -3.94 1.45
CA VAL A 385 10.42 -3.39 2.64
C VAL A 385 11.81 -4.02 2.83
N GLY A 386 11.90 -5.34 2.68
CA GLY A 386 13.16 -6.10 2.77
C GLY A 386 14.18 -5.79 1.68
N SER A 387 13.80 -5.09 0.61
CA SER A 387 14.72 -4.58 -0.42
C SER A 387 15.07 -3.10 -0.19
N LEU A 388 14.08 -2.26 0.15
CA LEU A 388 14.23 -0.81 0.29
C LEU A 388 15.15 -0.44 1.47
N LEU A 389 15.01 -1.11 2.62
CA LEU A 389 15.80 -0.78 3.81
C LEU A 389 17.28 -1.17 3.69
N PRO A 390 17.66 -2.36 3.17
CA PRO A 390 19.06 -2.65 2.83
C PRO A 390 19.62 -1.73 1.73
N ALA A 391 18.85 -1.38 0.70
CA ALA A 391 19.29 -0.43 -0.33
C ALA A 391 19.56 0.96 0.25
N TYR A 392 18.73 1.44 1.19
CA TYR A 392 18.97 2.67 1.95
C TYR A 392 20.25 2.58 2.80
N ARG A 393 20.48 1.47 3.51
CA ARG A 393 21.73 1.24 4.27
C ARG A 393 22.96 1.34 3.36
N THR A 394 22.93 0.69 2.20
CA THR A 394 24.02 0.78 1.20
C THR A 394 24.20 2.21 0.72
N SER A 395 23.11 2.92 0.42
CA SER A 395 23.16 4.33 -0.04
C SER A 395 23.82 5.26 0.98
N VAL A 396 23.50 5.13 2.28
CA VAL A 396 24.14 5.92 3.35
C VAL A 396 25.62 5.56 3.51
N LEU A 397 25.97 4.27 3.43
CA LEU A 397 27.38 3.83 3.48
C LEU A 397 28.18 4.36 2.27
N THR A 398 27.59 4.37 1.08
CA THR A 398 28.19 4.96 -0.13
C THR A 398 28.33 6.47 -0.02
N ALA A 399 27.34 7.19 0.52
CA ALA A 399 27.43 8.64 0.74
C ALA A 399 28.54 9.00 1.73
N VAL A 400 28.63 8.30 2.88
CA VAL A 400 29.68 8.53 3.87
C VAL A 400 31.06 8.17 3.31
N SER A 401 31.22 7.04 2.62
CA SER A 401 32.52 6.67 2.04
C SER A 401 32.97 7.60 0.90
N THR A 402 32.03 8.07 0.06
CA THR A 402 32.31 9.05 -1.00
C THR A 402 32.72 10.40 -0.41
N ALA A 403 32.02 10.88 0.63
CA ALA A 403 32.38 12.11 1.32
C ALA A 403 33.75 11.98 2.03
N LEU A 404 33.99 10.89 2.76
CA LEU A 404 35.30 10.60 3.38
C LEU A 404 36.44 10.59 2.34
N ALA A 405 36.19 10.16 1.10
CA ALA A 405 37.20 10.13 0.05
C ALA A 405 37.71 11.52 -0.37
N THR A 406 36.95 12.60 -0.14
CA THR A 406 37.41 13.98 -0.38
C THR A 406 38.16 14.59 0.81
N GLY A 407 38.26 13.87 1.94
CA GLY A 407 38.97 14.34 3.12
C GLY A 407 40.49 14.13 3.00
N THR A 408 41.25 15.14 3.43
CA THR A 408 42.72 15.09 3.48
C THR A 408 43.23 15.25 4.90
N ALA A 409 44.37 14.64 5.20
CA ALA A 409 45.07 14.83 6.47
C ALA A 409 46.57 15.01 6.27
N THR A 410 47.13 15.89 7.07
CA THR A 410 48.57 16.14 7.20
C THR A 410 48.96 15.90 8.66
N LEU A 411 49.79 14.88 8.88
CA LEU A 411 50.35 14.56 10.18
C LEU A 411 51.82 14.98 10.19
N VAL A 412 52.20 15.82 11.14
CA VAL A 412 53.61 16.15 11.42
C VAL A 412 53.95 15.59 12.80
N VAL A 413 54.79 14.55 12.83
CA VAL A 413 55.41 14.04 14.05
C VAL A 413 56.80 14.63 14.20
N SER A 414 57.07 15.27 15.34
CA SER A 414 58.39 15.78 15.70
C SER A 414 59.02 14.89 16.77
N THR A 415 60.16 14.29 16.44
CA THR A 415 60.94 13.42 17.32
C THR A 415 62.31 14.08 17.56
N PRO A 416 62.60 14.59 18.78
CA PRO A 416 63.97 14.96 19.12
C PRO A 416 64.80 13.68 19.25
N ILE A 417 65.93 13.61 18.54
CA ILE A 417 66.88 12.49 18.62
C ILE A 417 68.17 12.93 19.30
N THR A 418 68.77 12.00 20.03
CA THR A 418 70.12 12.12 20.59
C THR A 418 71.05 11.23 19.77
N LEU A 419 72.03 11.82 19.08
CA LEU A 419 72.96 11.16 18.17
C LEU A 419 74.31 10.98 18.84
N LEU A 420 74.76 9.72 19.04
CA LEU A 420 76.04 9.43 19.72
C LEU A 420 76.23 10.18 21.06
N GLY A 421 75.15 10.33 21.84
CA GLY A 421 75.12 11.10 23.10
C GLY A 421 74.93 12.61 22.95
N LEU A 422 75.06 13.19 21.75
CA LEU A 422 74.76 14.60 21.47
C LEU A 422 73.25 14.78 21.31
N SER A 423 72.63 15.46 22.27
CA SER A 423 71.18 15.66 22.32
C SER A 423 70.68 16.79 21.42
N GLY A 424 69.42 16.70 20.98
CA GLY A 424 68.65 17.85 20.54
C GLY A 424 68.54 18.10 19.04
N GLU A 425 68.85 17.12 18.17
CA GLU A 425 68.54 17.25 16.75
C GLU A 425 67.04 16.98 16.50
N PRO A 426 66.27 17.93 15.95
CA PRO A 426 64.86 17.71 15.65
C PRO A 426 64.74 16.91 14.36
N THR A 427 64.09 15.75 14.40
CA THR A 427 63.64 15.05 13.19
C THR A 427 62.14 15.19 13.07
N SER A 428 61.64 15.73 11.96
CA SER A 428 60.20 15.74 11.67
C SER A 428 59.85 14.77 10.54
N VAL A 429 58.75 14.04 10.74
CA VAL A 429 58.14 13.15 9.75
C VAL A 429 56.80 13.77 9.39
N THR A 430 56.69 14.22 8.13
CA THR A 430 55.44 14.75 7.58
C THR A 430 54.81 13.69 6.69
N PHE A 431 53.68 13.14 7.12
CA PHE A 431 52.79 12.38 6.24
C PHE A 431 51.71 13.32 5.66
N THR A 432 51.43 13.18 4.37
CA THR A 432 50.31 13.86 3.70
C THR A 432 49.57 12.90 2.76
N GLY A 433 48.24 12.92 2.79
CA GLY A 433 47.40 12.11 1.91
C GLY A 433 45.89 12.30 2.13
N THR A 434 45.09 11.66 1.28
CA THR A 434 43.63 11.53 1.46
C THR A 434 43.29 10.44 2.49
N LEU A 435 42.08 10.47 3.07
CA LEU A 435 41.63 9.44 4.03
C LEU A 435 41.58 8.01 3.47
N PRO A 436 41.27 7.75 2.18
CA PRO A 436 41.44 6.43 1.57
C PRO A 436 42.92 6.03 1.44
N GLN A 437 43.81 6.94 1.00
CA GLN A 437 45.24 6.65 0.93
C GLN A 437 45.79 6.27 2.32
N LEU A 438 45.40 7.01 3.37
CA LEU A 438 45.72 6.68 4.76
C LEU A 438 45.27 5.28 5.19
N ARG A 439 44.02 4.90 4.87
CA ARG A 439 43.49 3.56 5.14
C ARG A 439 44.32 2.48 4.46
N ASP A 440 44.70 2.73 3.20
CA ASP A 440 45.37 1.76 2.33
C ASP A 440 46.90 1.77 2.46
N GLN A 441 47.44 2.46 3.50
CA GLN A 441 48.87 2.67 3.74
C GLN A 441 49.62 3.30 2.55
N GLN A 442 48.96 4.21 1.83
CA GLN A 442 49.46 5.02 0.73
C GLN A 442 49.59 6.50 1.15
N GLY A 443 50.24 7.32 0.32
CA GLY A 443 50.48 8.74 0.59
C GLY A 443 51.96 9.10 0.73
N THR A 444 52.25 10.39 0.69
CA THR A 444 53.62 10.92 0.71
C THR A 444 54.13 11.02 2.15
N VAL A 445 55.32 10.45 2.40
CA VAL A 445 56.09 10.67 3.63
C VAL A 445 57.32 11.48 3.27
N SER A 446 57.48 12.62 3.91
CA SER A 446 58.71 13.42 3.92
C SER A 446 59.38 13.31 5.28
N VAL A 447 60.70 13.21 5.31
CA VAL A 447 61.50 13.18 6.55
C VAL A 447 62.52 14.31 6.50
N VAL A 448 62.45 15.22 7.47
CA VAL A 448 63.42 16.29 7.66
C VAL A 448 64.21 15.99 8.93
N VAL A 449 65.43 15.47 8.76
CA VAL A 449 66.44 15.45 9.85
C VAL A 449 67.06 16.85 9.89
N GLY A 450 66.88 17.54 11.01
CA GLY A 450 67.35 18.91 11.22
C GLY A 450 68.84 19.10 10.99
N ASN A 451 69.20 20.33 10.61
CA ASN A 451 70.59 20.77 10.44
C ASN A 451 70.93 21.80 11.54
N ASN A 452 70.82 21.46 12.83
CA ASN A 452 71.48 22.31 13.82
C ASN A 452 73.00 22.24 13.55
N ASN A 453 73.76 23.26 13.95
CA ASN A 453 75.20 23.38 13.62
C ASN A 453 76.08 22.19 14.06
N ARG A 454 75.56 21.27 14.90
CA ARG A 454 76.24 20.04 15.34
C ARG A 454 76.45 19.04 14.20
N CYS A 455 75.44 18.79 13.35
CA CYS A 455 75.55 17.88 12.20
C CYS A 455 76.56 18.35 11.14
N ASN A 456 76.83 19.65 11.05
CA ASN A 456 77.82 20.21 10.12
C ASN A 456 79.27 20.11 10.61
N ALA A 457 79.50 19.99 11.93
CA ALA A 457 80.83 20.14 12.52
C ALA A 457 81.51 18.82 12.92
N LEU A 458 80.76 17.83 13.43
CA LEU A 458 81.34 16.63 14.06
C LEU A 458 80.65 15.30 13.72
N THR A 459 79.42 15.32 13.21
CA THR A 459 78.59 14.10 13.07
C THR A 459 77.98 13.91 11.66
N SER A 460 78.53 14.56 10.64
CA SER A 460 78.01 14.57 9.27
C SER A 460 77.72 13.18 8.70
N GLY A 461 78.62 12.21 8.92
CA GLY A 461 78.42 10.81 8.55
C GLY A 461 77.20 10.19 9.24
N SER A 462 77.11 10.30 10.57
CA SER A 462 75.99 9.75 11.35
C SER A 462 74.65 10.40 11.01
N CYS A 463 74.61 11.73 10.85
CA CYS A 463 73.39 12.44 10.43
C CYS A 463 72.97 12.03 9.00
N THR A 464 73.94 11.75 8.12
CA THR A 464 73.69 11.21 6.78
C THR A 464 73.16 9.78 6.82
N SER A 465 73.72 8.89 7.66
CA SER A 465 73.20 7.53 7.83
C SER A 465 71.77 7.50 8.34
N VAL A 466 71.43 8.31 9.36
CA VAL A 466 70.04 8.43 9.83
C VAL A 466 69.12 8.97 8.75
N ARG A 467 69.53 10.02 8.02
CA ARG A 467 68.78 10.57 6.90
C ARG A 467 68.53 9.51 5.82
N ASN A 468 69.55 8.76 5.42
CA ASN A 468 69.46 7.73 4.38
C ASN A 468 68.58 6.56 4.82
N ALA A 469 68.72 6.06 6.05
CA ALA A 469 67.88 4.99 6.58
C ALA A 469 66.40 5.37 6.61
N LEU A 470 66.07 6.58 7.09
CA LEU A 470 64.69 7.07 7.19
C LEU A 470 64.07 7.45 5.83
N THR A 471 64.87 7.96 4.88
CA THR A 471 64.42 8.31 3.52
C THR A 471 64.46 7.14 2.54
N SER A 472 65.03 5.99 2.94
CA SER A 472 64.99 4.76 2.16
C SER A 472 63.55 4.29 1.87
N ALA A 473 63.39 3.45 0.84
CA ALA A 473 62.09 2.84 0.54
C ALA A 473 61.52 2.05 1.73
N THR A 474 62.38 1.36 2.49
CA THR A 474 62.02 0.60 3.69
C THR A 474 61.62 1.50 4.86
N GLY A 475 62.45 2.50 5.17
CA GLY A 475 62.19 3.45 6.28
C GLY A 475 60.95 4.29 6.04
N THR A 476 60.78 4.83 4.83
CA THR A 476 59.55 5.57 4.46
C THR A 476 58.31 4.67 4.47
N ALA A 477 58.41 3.39 4.08
CA ALA A 477 57.29 2.45 4.20
C ALA A 477 56.93 2.12 5.66
N GLN A 478 57.92 1.89 6.53
CA GLN A 478 57.70 1.68 7.97
C GLN A 478 57.03 2.90 8.63
N LEU A 479 57.53 4.10 8.37
CA LEU A 479 56.95 5.35 8.87
C LEU A 479 55.53 5.59 8.31
N ARG A 480 55.30 5.29 7.03
CA ARG A 480 53.98 5.37 6.40
C ARG A 480 52.98 4.43 7.08
N ALA A 481 53.35 3.16 7.30
CA ALA A 481 52.51 2.19 7.98
C ALA A 481 52.22 2.57 9.44
N ALA A 482 53.21 3.09 10.17
CA ALA A 482 53.03 3.52 11.56
C ALA A 482 52.04 4.68 11.71
N ALA A 483 52.15 5.69 10.84
CA ALA A 483 51.21 6.81 10.77
C ALA A 483 49.82 6.34 10.30
N ALA A 484 49.77 5.59 9.20
CA ALA A 484 48.53 5.03 8.63
C ALA A 484 47.75 4.19 9.66
N ASN A 485 48.40 3.31 10.41
CA ASN A 485 47.74 2.46 11.40
C ASN A 485 47.15 3.25 12.59
N ALA A 486 47.78 4.35 13.00
CA ALA A 486 47.23 5.22 14.07
C ALA A 486 45.98 5.98 13.60
N LEU A 487 46.00 6.51 12.37
CA LEU A 487 44.80 7.14 11.80
C LEU A 487 43.72 6.09 11.48
N ALA A 488 44.08 4.95 10.89
CA ALA A 488 43.12 3.92 10.50
C ALA A 488 42.38 3.32 11.72
N SER A 489 43.09 3.02 12.81
CA SER A 489 42.47 2.55 14.06
C SER A 489 41.53 3.57 14.69
N THR A 490 41.79 4.88 14.52
CA THR A 490 40.91 5.93 15.04
C THR A 490 39.69 6.20 14.14
N VAL A 491 39.87 6.12 12.81
CA VAL A 491 38.81 6.45 11.82
C VAL A 491 37.91 5.25 11.50
N TYR A 492 38.49 4.06 11.38
CA TYR A 492 37.78 2.84 10.97
C TYR A 492 37.67 1.80 12.10
N GLY A 493 38.43 1.93 13.19
CA GLY A 493 38.49 0.95 14.28
C GLY A 493 39.51 -0.17 14.02
N ALA A 494 39.47 -1.21 14.85
CA ALA A 494 40.45 -2.30 14.82
C ALA A 494 40.35 -3.23 13.58
N THR A 495 39.27 -3.14 12.80
CA THR A 495 39.04 -3.96 11.60
C THR A 495 38.90 -3.06 10.37
N THR A 496 39.86 -3.10 9.46
CA THR A 496 39.99 -2.19 8.29
C THR A 496 38.86 -2.26 7.25
N THR A 497 37.90 -3.17 7.42
CA THR A 497 36.84 -3.51 6.45
C THR A 497 35.42 -3.13 6.87
N THR A 498 35.21 -2.77 8.14
CA THR A 498 33.87 -2.55 8.72
C THR A 498 33.84 -1.16 9.34
N PRO A 499 32.84 -0.30 9.06
CA PRO A 499 32.89 1.09 9.46
C PRO A 499 32.76 1.27 10.99
N SER A 500 33.32 2.37 11.48
CA SER A 500 33.30 2.85 12.87
C SER A 500 31.97 2.59 13.60
N ALA A 501 32.03 2.33 14.91
CA ALA A 501 30.88 1.97 15.76
C ALA A 501 29.57 2.74 15.50
N PRO A 502 29.53 4.07 15.24
CA PRO A 502 28.28 4.76 14.91
C PRO A 502 27.54 4.22 13.68
N LEU A 503 28.26 3.74 12.65
CA LEU A 503 27.67 3.12 11.47
C LEU A 503 27.26 1.65 11.70
N ALA A 504 27.86 0.97 12.70
CA ALA A 504 27.31 -0.29 13.19
C ALA A 504 25.96 -0.05 13.90
N THR A 505 25.84 0.98 14.74
CA THR A 505 24.56 1.40 15.34
C THR A 505 23.50 1.71 14.29
N PHE A 506 23.85 2.44 13.22
CA PHE A 506 22.96 2.67 12.07
C PHE A 506 22.54 1.36 11.39
N GLY A 507 23.48 0.44 11.15
CA GLY A 507 23.18 -0.88 10.60
C GLY A 507 22.18 -1.68 11.46
N THR A 508 22.32 -1.60 12.79
CA THR A 508 21.36 -2.17 13.74
C THR A 508 20.01 -1.48 13.65
N ALA A 509 19.94 -0.14 13.60
CA ALA A 509 18.68 0.60 13.51
C ALA A 509 17.88 0.24 12.24
N VAL A 510 18.55 0.10 11.08
CA VAL A 510 17.91 -0.37 9.84
C VAL A 510 17.41 -1.83 9.98
N THR A 511 18.18 -2.68 10.68
CA THR A 511 17.80 -4.08 10.94
C THR A 511 16.57 -4.14 11.87
N THR A 512 16.50 -3.31 12.91
CA THR A 512 15.33 -3.18 13.79
C THR A 512 14.09 -2.69 13.04
N ALA A 513 14.23 -1.69 12.16
CA ALA A 513 13.12 -1.23 11.32
C ALA A 513 12.61 -2.35 10.39
N THR A 514 13.52 -3.10 9.78
CA THR A 514 13.19 -4.25 8.92
C THR A 514 12.45 -5.34 9.72
N GLY A 515 12.97 -5.70 10.90
CA GLY A 515 12.39 -6.69 11.81
C GLY A 515 11.10 -6.27 12.50
N ALA A 516 10.75 -4.97 12.52
CA ALA A 516 9.44 -4.50 12.95
C ALA A 516 8.42 -4.56 11.80
N LEU A 517 8.77 -4.02 10.63
CA LEU A 517 7.85 -3.87 9.50
C LEU A 517 7.51 -5.19 8.79
N GLN A 518 8.48 -6.07 8.57
CA GLN A 518 8.25 -7.31 7.81
C GLN A 518 7.31 -8.31 8.52
N PRO A 519 7.45 -8.61 9.82
CA PRO A 519 6.51 -9.47 10.52
C PRO A 519 5.13 -8.83 10.66
N ALA A 520 5.06 -7.51 10.84
CA ALA A 520 3.79 -6.79 10.89
C ALA A 520 2.96 -6.98 9.63
N LEU A 521 3.57 -6.76 8.46
CA LEU A 521 2.91 -6.97 7.17
C LEU A 521 2.50 -8.44 6.99
N THR A 522 3.43 -9.37 7.21
CA THR A 522 3.21 -10.80 6.99
C THR A 522 2.07 -11.35 7.86
N ASN A 523 1.96 -10.89 9.11
CA ASN A 523 1.05 -11.45 10.11
C ASN A 523 -0.27 -10.67 10.26
N LEU A 524 -0.42 -9.47 9.68
CA LEU A 524 -1.64 -8.65 9.77
C LEU A 524 -2.96 -9.40 9.44
N PRO A 525 -3.02 -10.35 8.48
CA PRO A 525 -4.24 -11.13 8.20
C PRO A 525 -4.72 -12.01 9.37
N SER A 526 -3.88 -12.24 10.38
CA SER A 526 -4.27 -12.96 11.60
C SER A 526 -5.18 -12.13 12.52
N VAL A 527 -5.16 -10.80 12.41
CA VAL A 527 -5.90 -9.86 13.28
C VAL A 527 -6.90 -8.96 12.57
N LEU A 528 -6.66 -8.64 11.29
CA LEU A 528 -7.47 -7.71 10.50
C LEU A 528 -7.92 -8.35 9.18
N SER A 529 -9.18 -8.14 8.83
CA SER A 529 -9.76 -8.48 7.53
C SER A 529 -10.23 -7.21 6.81
N ALA A 530 -10.04 -7.19 5.50
CA ALA A 530 -10.63 -6.24 4.56
C ALA A 530 -11.16 -7.03 3.36
N GLN A 531 -12.46 -7.31 3.33
CA GLN A 531 -13.13 -8.00 2.22
C GLN A 531 -13.81 -7.00 1.28
N VAL A 532 -13.71 -7.24 -0.02
CA VAL A 532 -14.45 -6.51 -1.05
C VAL A 532 -15.52 -7.40 -1.68
N ASN A 533 -16.49 -6.78 -2.36
CA ASN A 533 -17.60 -7.47 -3.01
C ASN A 533 -18.39 -8.37 -2.03
N VAL A 534 -18.66 -7.88 -0.82
CA VAL A 534 -19.21 -8.70 0.27
C VAL A 534 -20.71 -8.92 0.03
N GLN A 535 -21.08 -10.18 -0.15
CA GLN A 535 -22.43 -10.64 -0.50
C GLN A 535 -22.85 -11.69 0.54
N PRO A 536 -23.70 -11.34 1.53
CA PRO A 536 -24.01 -12.22 2.67
C PRO A 536 -24.67 -13.56 2.33
N ASP A 537 -25.31 -13.67 1.16
CA ASP A 537 -25.91 -14.88 0.61
C ASP A 537 -24.90 -15.78 -0.14
N GLN A 538 -23.65 -15.35 -0.30
CA GLN A 538 -22.59 -16.07 -1.01
C GLN A 538 -21.56 -16.66 -0.01
N PRO A 539 -20.90 -17.79 -0.36
CA PRO A 539 -19.87 -18.38 0.49
C PRO A 539 -18.74 -17.40 0.86
N GLY A 540 -18.18 -17.55 2.07
CA GLY A 540 -17.03 -16.77 2.54
C GLY A 540 -17.33 -15.38 3.14
N ALA A 541 -18.59 -14.94 3.18
CA ALA A 541 -18.96 -13.68 3.83
C ALA A 541 -18.61 -13.71 5.33
N ARG A 542 -17.79 -12.76 5.81
CA ARG A 542 -17.47 -12.68 7.24
C ARG A 542 -18.59 -11.98 8.02
N THR A 543 -19.15 -12.69 8.99
CA THR A 543 -20.02 -12.14 10.04
C THR A 543 -19.20 -11.60 11.22
N PRO A 544 -19.67 -10.56 11.93
CA PRO A 544 -20.86 -9.74 11.66
C PRO A 544 -20.66 -8.79 10.46
N GLY A 545 -21.77 -8.21 10.00
CA GLY A 545 -21.84 -7.27 8.88
C GLY A 545 -23.21 -6.59 8.84
N VAL A 546 -23.55 -5.91 7.74
CA VAL A 546 -24.89 -5.32 7.59
C VAL A 546 -25.94 -6.42 7.48
N ALA A 547 -26.91 -6.41 8.41
CA ALA A 547 -28.05 -7.32 8.37
C ALA A 547 -28.95 -7.05 7.15
N LEU A 548 -29.33 -8.13 6.47
CA LEU A 548 -30.32 -8.15 5.39
C LEU A 548 -31.65 -8.72 5.92
N GLU A 549 -32.76 -8.27 5.37
CA GLU A 549 -34.08 -8.87 5.62
C GLU A 549 -34.26 -10.21 4.88
N ALA A 550 -35.24 -11.01 5.30
CA ALA A 550 -35.57 -12.27 4.63
C ALA A 550 -35.99 -12.02 3.17
N GLY A 551 -35.24 -12.57 2.21
CA GLY A 551 -35.47 -12.37 0.77
C GLY A 551 -34.89 -11.07 0.19
N GLU A 552 -34.22 -10.24 1.00
CA GLU A 552 -33.38 -9.13 0.55
C GLU A 552 -32.01 -9.67 0.08
N LEU A 553 -31.53 -9.18 -1.05
CA LEU A 553 -30.22 -9.52 -1.63
C LEU A 553 -29.37 -8.25 -1.69
N GLY A 554 -28.05 -8.34 -1.58
CA GLY A 554 -27.21 -7.14 -1.55
C GLY A 554 -25.71 -7.34 -1.81
N VAL A 555 -25.00 -6.23 -1.92
CA VAL A 555 -23.53 -6.18 -1.93
C VAL A 555 -23.02 -4.96 -1.15
N THR A 556 -21.97 -5.19 -0.35
CA THR A 556 -21.15 -4.15 0.29
C THR A 556 -19.81 -4.05 -0.43
N ALA A 557 -19.39 -2.84 -0.77
CA ALA A 557 -18.17 -2.59 -1.55
C ALA A 557 -16.91 -2.97 -0.78
N LEU A 558 -16.82 -2.57 0.49
CA LEU A 558 -15.72 -2.89 1.40
C LEU A 558 -16.23 -3.13 2.82
N ARG A 559 -15.89 -4.28 3.40
CA ARG A 559 -16.04 -4.61 4.83
C ARG A 559 -14.66 -4.66 5.47
N VAL A 560 -14.47 -3.96 6.58
CA VAL A 560 -13.26 -4.01 7.42
C VAL A 560 -13.63 -4.57 8.79
N GLY A 561 -12.75 -5.31 9.46
CA GLY A 561 -13.00 -5.71 10.85
C GLY A 561 -12.00 -6.70 11.43
N ALA A 562 -12.08 -6.90 12.74
CA ALA A 562 -11.23 -7.86 13.44
C ALA A 562 -11.55 -9.30 13.03
N THR A 563 -10.51 -10.13 12.91
CA THR A 563 -10.62 -11.59 12.65
C THR A 563 -10.72 -12.43 13.93
N SER A 564 -10.47 -11.83 15.10
CA SER A 564 -10.46 -12.50 16.39
C SER A 564 -11.76 -13.25 16.68
N THR A 565 -11.71 -14.27 17.54
CA THR A 565 -12.87 -15.11 17.86
C THR A 565 -14.09 -14.36 18.42
N THR A 566 -13.89 -13.16 18.99
CA THR A 566 -14.98 -12.31 19.51
C THR A 566 -15.70 -11.48 18.45
N ARG A 567 -15.05 -11.16 17.31
CA ARG A 567 -15.59 -10.47 16.12
C ARG A 567 -16.50 -9.24 16.30
N THR A 568 -16.52 -8.57 17.46
CA THR A 568 -17.45 -7.44 17.71
C THR A 568 -17.14 -6.20 16.88
N ALA A 569 -15.88 -5.99 16.49
CA ALA A 569 -15.44 -4.80 15.76
C ALA A 569 -15.46 -4.99 14.23
N TRP A 570 -16.31 -4.22 13.54
CA TRP A 570 -16.46 -4.24 12.09
C TRP A 570 -17.03 -2.93 11.52
N LEU A 571 -16.76 -2.69 10.24
CA LEU A 571 -17.23 -1.58 9.44
C LEU A 571 -17.69 -2.09 8.07
N ALA A 572 -18.72 -1.45 7.50
CA ALA A 572 -19.15 -1.63 6.12
C ALA A 572 -19.23 -0.27 5.42
N LEU A 573 -18.63 -0.21 4.24
CA LEU A 573 -18.53 0.97 3.39
C LEU A 573 -19.19 0.66 2.04
N GLY A 574 -20.19 1.47 1.71
CA GLY A 574 -21.01 1.33 0.50
C GLY A 574 -21.78 0.01 0.46
N THR A 575 -22.88 -0.11 1.20
CA THR A 575 -23.82 -1.23 1.11
C THR A 575 -25.03 -0.87 0.25
N SER A 576 -25.48 -1.83 -0.55
CA SER A 576 -26.66 -1.75 -1.41
C SER A 576 -27.50 -3.02 -1.29
N THR A 577 -28.83 -2.89 -1.33
CA THR A 577 -29.76 -4.02 -1.23
C THR A 577 -30.99 -3.86 -2.12
N ALA A 578 -31.54 -4.99 -2.57
CA ALA A 578 -32.83 -5.07 -3.27
C ALA A 578 -33.64 -6.28 -2.80
N GLY A 579 -34.91 -6.05 -2.50
CA GLY A 579 -35.83 -7.03 -1.95
C GLY A 579 -36.14 -6.83 -0.45
N PRO A 580 -37.04 -7.65 0.13
CA PRO A 580 -37.83 -8.69 -0.54
C PRO A 580 -38.71 -8.15 -1.69
N LEU A 581 -38.82 -8.94 -2.76
CA LEU A 581 -39.70 -8.67 -3.89
C LEU A 581 -40.71 -9.82 -4.00
N ALA A 582 -42.00 -9.50 -4.02
CA ALA A 582 -43.07 -10.50 -4.04
C ALA A 582 -44.17 -10.09 -5.03
N TYR A 583 -44.62 -11.04 -5.86
CA TYR A 583 -45.79 -10.85 -6.71
C TYR A 583 -47.07 -10.77 -5.86
N ARG A 584 -47.97 -9.87 -6.24
CA ARG A 584 -49.30 -9.67 -5.66
C ARG A 584 -50.35 -9.97 -6.74
N PRO A 585 -51.16 -11.03 -6.60
CA PRO A 585 -52.34 -11.22 -7.44
C PRO A 585 -53.27 -10.01 -7.38
N ALA A 586 -53.85 -9.62 -8.52
CA ALA A 586 -54.90 -8.62 -8.52
C ALA A 586 -56.14 -9.18 -7.79
N GLY A 587 -56.69 -8.40 -6.84
CA GLY A 587 -57.88 -8.79 -6.06
C GLY A 587 -57.60 -9.15 -4.59
N SER A 588 -56.36 -9.47 -4.20
CA SER A 588 -56.04 -9.75 -2.78
C SER A 588 -56.21 -8.48 -1.92
N PRO A 589 -56.99 -8.53 -0.81
CA PRO A 589 -56.96 -7.52 0.25
C PRO A 589 -55.55 -7.34 0.84
N GLY A 590 -55.35 -6.24 1.58
CA GLY A 590 -54.04 -5.76 2.05
C GLY A 590 -53.44 -6.56 3.19
#